data_AF-A0A0G0NYZ4-F1
#
_entry.id   AF-A0A0G0NYZ4-F1
#
_cell.length_a   1.000
_cell.length_b   1.000
_cell.length_c   1.000
_cell.angle_alpha   90.00
_cell.angle_beta   90.00
_cell.angle_gamma   90.00
#
_symmetry.space_group_name_H-M   'P 1'
#
loop_
_entity.id
_entity.type
_entity.pdbx_description
1 polymer ?
#
loop_
_entity_poly.entity_id
_entity_poly.type
_entity_poly.pdbx_seq_one_letter_code
_entity_poly.pdbx_strand_id
1 'polypeptide(L)' 'MIFTIEPMINASPDWRISIDRKDGWTVRTLDGFNSAQFEHTILVTPTGSEILTKL' A
#
# COMPACT_ATOMS: atom_id res chain seq x y z
N MET A 1 -4.11 -3.96 -19.80
CA MET A 1 -3.16 -4.26 -18.70
C MET A 1 -3.93 -4.18 -17.39
N ILE A 2 -3.71 -5.09 -16.44
CA ILE A 2 -4.35 -5.05 -15.11
C ILE A 2 -3.26 -5.01 -14.05
N PHE A 3 -3.36 -4.09 -13.08
CA PHE A 3 -2.39 -3.94 -11.99
C PHE A 3 -3.03 -3.26 -10.77
N THR A 4 -2.35 -3.25 -9.62
CA THR A 4 -2.80 -2.59 -8.40
C THR A 4 -2.12 -1.23 -8.21
N ILE A 5 -2.84 -0.29 -7.60
CA ILE A 5 -2.25 0.89 -6.98
C ILE A 5 -2.60 0.81 -5.49
N GLU A 6 -1.57 0.64 -4.65
CA GLU A 6 -1.70 0.25 -3.24
C GLU A 6 -0.80 1.08 -2.28
N PRO A 7 -0.88 2.43 -2.29
CA PRO A 7 0.03 3.27 -1.52
C PRO A 7 -0.12 3.08 -0.01
N MET A 8 1.02 2.96 0.68
CA MET A 8 1.14 3.02 2.13
C MET A 8 1.76 4.37 2.53
N ILE A 9 1.11 5.12 3.41
CA ILE A 9 1.54 6.47 3.83
C ILE A 9 1.79 6.48 5.33
N ASN A 10 2.99 6.89 5.73
CA ASN A 10 3.38 7.03 7.14
C ASN A 10 3.05 8.44 7.63
N ALA A 11 2.59 8.54 8.89
CA ALA A 11 2.33 9.84 9.54
C ALA A 11 3.62 10.63 9.83
N SER A 12 4.75 9.93 9.89
CA SER A 12 6.08 10.50 10.09
C SER A 12 6.87 10.49 8.77
N PRO A 13 7.81 11.43 8.57
CA PRO A 13 8.71 11.43 7.41
C PRO A 13 9.73 10.27 7.42
N ASP A 14 9.88 9.52 8.51
CA ASP A 14 10.73 8.32 8.49
C ASP A 14 10.04 7.18 7.72
N TRP A 15 10.63 6.81 6.59
CA TRP A 15 10.13 5.76 5.71
C TRP A 15 10.64 4.37 6.11
N ARG A 16 11.60 4.27 7.04
CA ARG A 16 12.23 3.00 7.40
C ARG A 16 11.23 2.08 8.09
N ILE A 17 11.38 0.79 7.83
CA ILE A 17 10.53 -0.26 8.37
C ILE A 17 11.34 -1.35 9.05
N SER A 18 10.65 -2.17 9.85
CA SER A 18 11.16 -3.43 10.37
C SER A 18 10.13 -4.54 10.11
N ILE A 19 10.62 -5.76 9.90
CA ILE A 19 9.81 -6.97 9.79
C ILE A 19 9.87 -7.66 11.16
N ASP A 20 8.70 -8.01 11.70
CA ASP A 20 8.64 -8.73 12.97
C ASP A 20 9.33 -10.09 12.84
N ARG A 21 10.32 -10.34 13.69
CA ARG A 21 11.14 -11.55 13.63
C ARG A 21 10.43 -12.79 14.18
N LYS A 22 9.35 -12.61 14.95
CA LYS A 22 8.58 -13.73 15.51
C LYS A 22 7.65 -14.32 14.48
N ASP A 23 6.95 -13.48 13.72
CA ASP A 23 6.01 -13.94 12.69
C ASP A 23 6.60 -13.95 11.27
N GLY A 24 7.61 -13.13 10.98
CA GLY A 24 8.25 -13.03 9.66
C GLY A 24 7.43 -12.27 8.61
N TRP A 25 6.33 -11.64 8.99
CA TRP A 25 5.36 -11.03 8.08
C TRP A 25 5.00 -9.59 8.44
N THR A 26 4.78 -9.30 9.72
CA THR A 26 4.25 -7.99 10.12
C THR A 26 5.28 -6.90 9.87
N VAL A 27 4.95 -5.94 9.01
CA VAL A 27 5.78 -4.77 8.73
C VAL A 27 5.33 -3.61 9.63
N ARG A 28 6.30 -2.98 10.31
CA ARG A 28 6.05 -1.82 11.17
C ARG A 28 6.97 -0.67 10.79
N THR A 29 6.49 0.56 10.91
CA THR A 29 7.34 1.77 10.86
C THR A 29 8.41 1.67 11.94
N LEU A 30 9.65 2.05 11.61
CA LEU A 30 10.78 1.92 12.54
C LEU A 30 10.62 2.87 13.74
N ASP A 31 9.94 4.00 13.53
CA ASP A 31 9.69 5.02 14.55
C ASP A 31 8.37 4.82 15.32
N GLY A 32 7.56 3.82 14.96
CA GLY A 32 6.33 3.46 15.66
C GLY A 32 5.13 4.38 15.41
N PHE A 33 5.23 5.35 14.48
CA PHE A 33 4.08 6.19 14.11
C PHE A 33 3.08 5.44 13.21
N ASN A 34 1.85 5.93 13.18
CA ASN A 34 0.77 5.34 12.39
C ASN A 34 1.10 5.31 10.88
N SER A 35 0.57 4.31 10.19
CA SER A 35 0.58 4.19 8.73
C SER A 35 -0.83 3.82 8.25
N ALA A 36 -1.18 4.24 7.04
CA ALA A 36 -2.46 3.94 6.40
C ALA A 36 -2.25 3.49 4.96
N GLN A 37 -3.12 2.62 4.46
CA GLN A 37 -3.08 2.08 3.10
C GLN A 37 -4.47 2.12 2.46
N PHE A 38 -4.51 2.35 1.15
CA PHE A 38 -5.66 2.08 0.29
C PHE A 38 -5.21 1.31 -0.94
N GLU A 39 -6.12 0.54 -1.54
CA GLU A 39 -5.81 -0.27 -2.71
C GLU A 39 -6.98 -0.31 -3.71
N HIS A 40 -6.64 -0.21 -5.00
CA HIS A 40 -7.53 -0.56 -6.09
C HIS A 40 -6.83 -1.43 -7.14
N THR A 41 -7.58 -2.38 -7.69
CA THR A 41 -7.20 -3.08 -8.93
C THR A 41 -7.73 -2.30 -10.13
N ILE A 42 -6.84 -1.99 -11.07
CA ILE A 42 -7.11 -1.10 -12.20
C ILE A 42 -6.89 -1.84 -13.52
N LEU A 43 -7.84 -1.72 -14.44
CA LEU A 43 -7.71 -2.12 -15.84
C LEU A 43 -7.38 -0.90 -16.71
N VAL A 44 -6.25 -0.91 -17.39
CA VAL A 44 -5.92 0.08 -18.44
C VAL A 44 -6.70 -0.24 -19.71
N THR A 45 -7.42 0.75 -20.23
CA THR A 45 -8.21 0.68 -21.46
C THR A 45 -7.57 1.57 -22.55
N PRO A 46 -8.00 1.50 -23.82
CA PRO A 46 -7.43 2.33 -24.89
C PRO A 46 -7.58 3.85 -24.67
N THR A 47 -8.53 4.28 -23.83
CA THR A 47 -8.86 5.70 -23.61
C THR A 47 -8.70 6.15 -22.16
N GLY A 48 -8.28 5.26 -21.25
CA GLY A 48 -8.17 5.58 -19.82
C GLY A 48 -7.98 4.36 -18.94
N SER A 49 -8.72 4.31 -17.83
CA SER A 49 -8.69 3.19 -16.89
C SER A 49 -10.03 2.94 -16.22
N GLU A 50 -10.25 1.71 -15.78
CA GLU A 50 -11.41 1.29 -15.01
C GLU A 50 -10.98 0.78 -13.62
N ILE A 51 -11.66 1.26 -12.57
CA ILE A 51 -11.48 0.79 -11.20
C ILE A 51 -12.36 -0.45 -11.00
N LEU A 52 -11.75 -1.63 -10.94
CA LEU A 52 -12.46 -2.91 -10.85
C LEU A 52 -13.00 -3.20 -9.45
N THR A 53 -12.44 -2.55 -8.42
CA THR A 53 -12.78 -2.77 -7.00
C THR A 53 -13.45 -1.56 -6.34
N LYS A 54 -14.13 -0.71 -7.11
CA LYS A 54 -14.94 0.39 -6.55
C LYS A 54 -16.20 -0.18 -5.87
N LEU A 55 -16.62 0.43 -4.76
CA LEU A 55 -17.87 0.12 -4.05
C LEU A 55 -19.07 0.81 -4.68
#